data_AF-G4ZGG1-F1
#
_entry.id   AF-G4ZGG1-F1
#
_cell.length_a   1.000
_cell.length_b   1.000
_cell.length_c   1.000
_cell.angle_alpha   90.00
_cell.angle_beta   90.00
_cell.angle_gamma   90.00
#
_symmetry.space_group_name_H-M   'P 1'
#
loop_
_entity.id
_entity.type
_entity.pdbx_description
1 polymer ?
#
loop_
_entity_poly.entity_id
_entity_poly.type
_entity_poly.pdbx_seq_one_letter_code
_entity_poly.pdbx_strand_id
1 'polypeptide(L)' 'KKRKAPRRSQYVAVTYVPPTSNECERFFSAAKLVLTDVRKSLSPTMLEMLMCLQYNRDLWDVNTVEQV' A
#
# COMPACT_ATOMS: atom_id res chain seq x y z
N LYS A 1 -17.11 -7.94 43.41
CA LYS A 1 -17.21 -6.91 42.34
C LYS A 1 -17.32 -7.65 40.99
N LYS A 2 -18.53 -7.81 40.42
CA LYS A 2 -18.73 -8.53 39.15
C LYS A 2 -18.20 -7.69 37.98
N ARG A 3 -17.24 -8.21 37.20
CA ARG A 3 -16.74 -7.57 35.97
C ARG A 3 -17.82 -7.69 34.89
N LYS A 4 -18.32 -6.57 34.36
CA LYS A 4 -19.21 -6.56 33.20
C LYS A 4 -18.43 -7.03 31.98
N ALA A 5 -18.98 -7.98 31.22
CA ALA A 5 -18.39 -8.43 29.97
C ALA A 5 -18.31 -7.24 28.98
N PRO A 6 -17.21 -7.11 28.22
CA PRO A 6 -17.07 -6.03 27.26
C PRO A 6 -18.13 -6.19 26.15
N ARG A 7 -18.85 -5.10 25.85
CA ARG A 7 -19.76 -5.06 24.71
C ARG A 7 -18.94 -5.13 23.43
N ARG A 8 -19.24 -6.07 22.54
CA ARG A 8 -18.62 -6.10 21.20
C ARG A 8 -19.04 -4.85 20.43
N SER A 9 -18.06 -4.18 19.82
CA SER A 9 -18.30 -3.05 18.91
C SER A 9 -19.12 -3.51 17.71
N GLN A 10 -20.03 -2.68 17.21
CA GLN A 10 -20.74 -2.90 15.95
C GLN A 10 -19.82 -2.72 14.73
N TYR A 11 -18.71 -2.00 14.90
CA TYR A 11 -17.77 -1.65 13.84
C TYR A 11 -16.56 -2.59 13.83
N VAL A 12 -16.06 -2.86 12.62
CA VAL A 12 -14.80 -3.57 12.40
C VAL A 12 -13.64 -2.75 12.95
N ALA A 13 -12.68 -3.42 13.58
CA ALA A 13 -11.48 -2.76 14.09
C ALA A 13 -10.61 -2.28 12.91
N VAL A 14 -10.37 -0.98 12.83
CA VAL A 14 -9.53 -0.34 11.80
C VAL A 14 -8.12 -0.06 12.30
N THR A 15 -7.62 -0.85 13.26
CA THR A 15 -6.28 -0.66 13.83
C THR A 15 -5.15 -0.87 12.82
N TYR A 16 -5.44 -1.51 11.69
CA TYR A 16 -4.53 -1.67 10.56
C TYR A 16 -4.44 -0.44 9.66
N VAL A 17 -5.37 0.51 9.79
CA VAL A 17 -5.36 1.76 9.01
C VAL A 17 -4.47 2.76 9.76
N PRO A 18 -3.40 3.28 9.13
CA PRO A 18 -2.58 4.31 9.75
C PRO A 18 -3.40 5.55 10.11
N PRO A 19 -3.08 6.24 11.20
CA PRO A 19 -3.81 7.44 11.62
C PRO A 19 -3.56 8.65 10.70
N THR A 20 -2.55 8.58 9.82
CA THR A 20 -2.13 9.68 8.94
C THR A 20 -1.84 9.18 7.52
N SER A 21 -1.85 10.10 6.56
CA SER A 21 -1.61 9.87 5.13
C SER A 21 -0.12 9.87 4.74
N ASN A 22 0.79 9.88 5.70
CA ASN A 22 2.23 10.03 5.46
C ASN A 22 2.79 8.96 4.51
N GLU A 23 2.37 7.71 4.67
CA GLU A 23 2.78 6.60 3.80
C GLU A 23 2.27 6.80 2.36
N CYS A 24 1.01 7.23 2.20
CA CYS A 24 0.45 7.57 0.89
C CYS A 24 1.19 8.75 0.24
N GLU A 25 1.48 9.81 0.98
CA GLU A 25 2.19 10.99 0.49
C GLU A 25 3.61 10.65 0.03
N ARG A 26 4.33 9.82 0.79
CA ARG A 26 5.65 9.29 0.41
C ARG A 26 5.58 8.49 -0.89
N PHE A 27 4.59 7.60 -0.98
CA PHE A 27 4.36 6.79 -2.18
C PHE A 27 4.09 7.65 -3.42
N PHE A 28 3.15 8.60 -3.33
CA PHE A 28 2.80 9.45 -4.49
C PHE A 28 3.90 10.47 -4.83
N SER A 29 4.71 10.89 -3.86
CA SER A 29 5.91 11.69 -4.13
C SER A 29 6.93 10.91 -4.96
N ALA A 30 7.14 9.63 -4.64
CA ALA A 30 7.99 8.75 -5.45
C ALA A 30 7.38 8.47 -6.84
N ALA A 31 6.07 8.23 -6.93
CA ALA A 31 5.38 8.04 -8.20
C ALA A 31 5.54 9.24 -9.13
N LYS A 32 5.41 10.47 -8.58
CA LYS A 32 5.64 11.71 -9.32
C LYS A 32 7.04 11.76 -9.91
N LEU A 33 8.07 11.49 -9.09
CA LEU A 33 9.47 11.47 -9.53
C LEU A 33 9.71 10.46 -10.67
N VAL A 34 9.12 9.26 -10.57
CA VAL A 34 9.23 8.23 -11.61
C VAL A 34 8.59 8.69 -12.92
N LEU A 35 7.41 9.29 -12.84
CA LEU A 35 6.68 9.79 -14.01
C LEU A 35 7.38 10.98 -14.70
N THR A 36 7.94 11.92 -13.93
CA THR A 36 8.48 13.17 -14.48
C THR A 36 9.97 13.10 -14.80
N ASP A 37 10.79 12.60 -13.89
CA ASP A 37 12.24 12.79 -13.94
C ASP A 37 12.96 11.52 -14.40
N VAL A 38 12.54 10.36 -13.89
CA VAL A 38 13.24 9.09 -14.13
C VAL A 38 12.78 8.40 -15.42
N ARG A 39 11.48 8.43 -15.74
CA ARG A 39 10.90 7.71 -16.90
C ARG A 39 9.82 8.53 -17.62
N LYS A 40 10.25 9.56 -18.36
CA LYS A 40 9.41 10.55 -19.08
C LYS A 40 8.42 10.01 -20.12
N SER A 41 8.46 8.71 -20.46
CA SER A 41 7.60 8.11 -21.50
C SER A 41 6.85 6.87 -20.99
N LEU A 42 6.64 6.78 -19.68
CA LEU A 42 5.90 5.67 -19.09
C LEU A 42 4.40 5.89 -19.25
N SER A 43 3.67 4.87 -19.71
CA SER A 43 2.20 4.95 -19.72
C SER A 43 1.66 4.92 -18.27
N PRO A 44 0.47 5.50 -18.01
CA PRO A 44 -0.13 5.46 -16.68
C PRO A 44 -0.27 4.04 -16.13
N THR A 45 -0.70 3.09 -16.98
CA THR A 45 -0.84 1.67 -16.61
C THR A 45 0.49 1.04 -16.22
N MET A 46 1.57 1.35 -16.94
CA MET A 46 2.90 0.87 -16.56
C MET A 46 3.38 1.49 -15.24
N LEU A 47 3.03 2.75 -14.97
CA LEU A 47 3.41 3.42 -13.74
C LEU A 47 2.75 2.73 -12.55
N GLU A 48 1.44 2.47 -12.66
CA GLU A 48 0.66 1.75 -11.66
C GLU A 48 1.25 0.37 -11.37
N MET A 49 1.57 -0.41 -12.42
CA MET A 49 2.19 -1.73 -12.25
C MET A 49 3.56 -1.64 -11.54
N LEU A 50 4.45 -0.76 -11.99
CA LEU A 50 5.77 -0.60 -11.37
C LEU A 50 5.70 -0.15 -9.92
N MET A 51 4.86 0.84 -9.62
CA MET A 51 4.71 1.36 -8.27
C MET A 51 4.04 0.34 -7.34
N CYS A 52 3.06 -0.42 -7.82
CA CYS A 52 2.42 -1.51 -7.06
C CYS A 52 3.44 -2.60 -6.68
N LEU A 53 4.23 -3.05 -7.65
CA LEU A 53 5.28 -4.04 -7.41
C LEU A 53 6.34 -3.48 -6.45
N GLN A 54 6.77 -2.24 -6.64
CA GLN A 54 7.81 -1.64 -5.81
C GLN A 54 7.36 -1.36 -4.37
N TYR A 55 6.08 -1.05 -4.14
CA TYR A 55 5.56 -0.84 -2.78
C TYR A 55 5.37 -2.16 -2.02
N ASN A 56 4.91 -3.20 -2.72
CA ASN A 56 4.59 -4.50 -2.12
C ASN A 56 5.75 -5.50 -2.18
N ARG A 57 7.01 -5.04 -2.14
CA ARG A 57 8.19 -5.91 -2.35
C ARG A 57 8.28 -7.08 -1.37
N ASP A 58 7.72 -6.93 -0.18
CA ASP A 58 7.71 -8.00 0.82
C ASP A 58 6.64 -9.07 0.54
N LEU A 59 5.73 -8.82 -0.40
CA LEU A 59 4.61 -9.70 -0.75
C LEU A 59 4.85 -10.53 -2.02
N TRP A 60 5.97 -10.35 -2.71
CA TRP A 60 6.29 -11.11 -3.91
C TRP A 60 7.79 -11.33 -4.07
N ASP A 61 8.15 -12.48 -4.63
CA ASP A 61 9.49 -12.83 -5.05
C ASP A 61 9.47 -13.42 -6.47
N VAL A 62 10.64 -13.84 -6.97
CA VAL A 62 10.77 -14.43 -8.31
C VAL A 62 9.89 -15.68 -8.46
N ASN A 63 9.78 -16.49 -7.40
CA ASN A 63 8.97 -17.72 -7.41
C ASN A 63 7.47 -17.42 -7.50
N THR A 64 7.03 -16.32 -6.86
CA THR A 64 5.62 -15.87 -6.87
C THR A 64 5.21 -15.40 -8.26
N VAL A 65 6.13 -14.76 -9.00
CA VAL A 65 5.86 -14.25 -10.35
C VAL A 65 5.93 -15.36 -11.41
N GLU A 66 6.79 -16.37 -11.23
CA GLU A 66 6.94 -17.48 -12.17
C GLU A 66 5.70 -18.40 -12.25
N GLN A 67 4.88 -18.45 -11.20
CA GLN A 67 3.69 -19.30 -11.15
C GLN A 67 2.45 -18.72 -11.84
N VAL A 68 2.54 -17.50 -12.41
CA VAL A 68 1.44 -16.79 -13.10
C VAL A 68 1.66 -16.81 -14.61
#